data_AF-A0A813ZMN7-F1
#
_entry.id   AF-A0A813ZMN7-F1
#
_cell.length_a   1.000
_cell.length_b   1.000
_cell.length_c   1.000
_cell.angle_alpha   90.00
_cell.angle_beta   90.00
_cell.angle_gamma   90.00
#
_symmetry.space_group_name_H-M   'P 1'
#
loop_
_entity.id
_entity.type
_entity.pdbx_description
1 polymer ?
#
loop_
_entity_poly.entity_id
_entity_poly.type
_entity_poly.pdbx_seq_one_letter_code
_entity_poly.pdbx_strand_id
1 'polypeptide(L)'
;MISSKTECAHKCLTYTMCQTATYYEQIQICSLYSEKYSVGQILGGINQASSVLEMKNREPTIRVLSSQSTWSQSAITLAGNSAGISGSGGSHLYIPIPFYYDQPNNLIIVGDNGNSRVIQFHLNNPSSNGTVIAGGNGNSCTSLNQFYNTVGIALDSSRHLYVSDSGCSRILMFPPNSNSSTFGVLIITLSIPEGIFINSLTDDLYVAVYSTSSVVMIAKNSTVSVVVAAVLFVRQIQKEKKLSFRLLILYYIHRYIRLTPALLLMILVSINLTPYFGQGPVYPTQKGFESDDCRYVHWWTSILYIGNFINSHEMCLGITWYLHNDMQFHWIAPLALIPFVLGRKSISFIIATLFVLIGIGSILGILLYYPNMSVDVLEAFVDKPGPTFYKNIYITPWCRISAYAVGLITGFIVINVGREYRLNKTAKIFGTILIIILTIICLFATYPDYILASGLNRSIVVAYQSLSRTFWAIVIGWILFLCSTHQGGIVNKFLSWPIWAPLARLNYSCYLVHSTVLHTMIYSQRMPFFYQAHLVVNNFISQIFFSYVAAIFVTIFFETPFFQLEKKLFKR
;
A
#
# COMPACT_ATOMS: atom_id res chain seq x y z
N MET A 1 12.39 12.07 -74.59
CA MET A 1 11.86 12.12 -73.22
C MET A 1 10.36 12.33 -73.33
N ILE A 2 9.63 11.29 -72.95
CA ILE A 2 8.18 10.99 -73.14
C ILE A 2 7.34 12.03 -72.37
N SER A 3 6.57 12.91 -73.02
CA SER A 3 5.22 12.79 -73.60
C SER A 3 4.14 12.36 -72.58
N SER A 4 3.38 13.29 -71.99
CA SER A 4 2.19 13.98 -72.52
C SER A 4 0.84 13.30 -72.19
N LYS A 5 -0.09 14.15 -71.69
CA LYS A 5 -1.55 14.17 -71.90
C LYS A 5 -2.43 13.18 -71.09
N THR A 6 -3.65 13.49 -70.60
CA THR A 6 -4.58 14.63 -70.79
C THR A 6 -5.78 14.55 -69.82
N GLU A 7 -6.28 15.72 -69.38
CA GLU A 7 -7.69 16.22 -69.28
C GLU A 7 -8.83 15.39 -68.60
N CYS A 8 -9.46 15.93 -67.53
CA CYS A 8 -10.79 16.64 -67.45
C CYS A 8 -12.02 15.70 -67.52
N ALA A 9 -13.17 15.87 -66.84
CA ALA A 9 -13.72 16.81 -65.87
C ALA A 9 -15.11 16.27 -65.39
N HIS A 10 -15.62 16.83 -64.28
CA HIS A 10 -17.04 17.17 -63.99
C HIS A 10 -18.11 16.18 -63.42
N LYS A 11 -18.53 16.50 -62.18
CA LYS A 11 -19.90 16.88 -61.66
C LYS A 11 -20.94 15.85 -61.13
N CYS A 12 -21.62 16.33 -60.07
CA CYS A 12 -22.97 16.04 -59.48
C CYS A 12 -23.09 14.86 -58.49
N LEU A 13 -23.42 15.00 -57.19
CA LEU A 13 -24.61 15.52 -56.45
C LEU A 13 -25.94 14.80 -56.73
N THR A 14 -26.44 14.02 -55.75
CA THR A 14 -27.83 13.91 -55.16
C THR A 14 -28.09 12.52 -54.53
N TYR A 15 -28.45 12.43 -53.22
CA TYR A 15 -29.76 12.03 -52.62
C TYR A 15 -30.35 10.69 -53.15
N THR A 16 -30.83 9.69 -52.37
CA THR A 16 -31.94 9.76 -51.39
C THR A 16 -32.12 8.41 -50.63
N MET A 17 -32.49 8.51 -49.35
CA MET A 17 -33.14 7.58 -48.40
C MET A 17 -33.54 6.12 -48.76
N CYS A 18 -33.22 5.17 -47.87
CA CYS A 18 -34.23 4.43 -47.09
C CYS A 18 -33.61 3.75 -45.85
N GLN A 19 -34.24 3.93 -44.69
CA GLN A 19 -33.88 3.38 -43.39
C GLN A 19 -34.44 1.95 -43.19
N THR A 20 -33.79 1.23 -42.27
CA THR A 20 -34.27 0.14 -41.38
C THR A 20 -33.86 -1.31 -41.68
N ALA A 21 -33.24 -1.88 -40.64
CA ALA A 21 -33.13 -3.29 -40.24
C ALA A 21 -31.99 -4.20 -40.78
N THR A 22 -31.06 -4.47 -39.85
CA THR A 22 -30.42 -5.76 -39.50
C THR A 22 -29.51 -6.49 -40.50
N TYR A 23 -28.24 -6.63 -40.06
CA TYR A 23 -27.38 -7.83 -40.12
C TYR A 23 -27.12 -8.53 -41.47
N TYR A 24 -25.82 -8.72 -41.73
CA TYR A 24 -25.17 -9.58 -42.74
C TYR A 24 -25.05 -9.05 -44.18
N GLU A 25 -23.78 -9.04 -44.62
CA GLU A 25 -23.27 -9.13 -46.00
C GLU A 25 -23.67 -8.06 -47.03
N GLN A 26 -22.70 -7.20 -47.38
CA GLN A 26 -22.34 -6.90 -48.78
C GLN A 26 -21.07 -6.03 -48.84
N ILE A 27 -19.92 -6.68 -49.10
CA ILE A 27 -18.81 -6.05 -49.82
C ILE A 27 -18.85 -6.64 -51.23
N GLN A 28 -19.44 -5.90 -52.16
CA GLN A 28 -19.45 -6.26 -53.58
C GLN A 28 -18.19 -5.69 -54.24
N ILE A 29 -17.36 -6.58 -54.76
CA ILE A 29 -16.18 -6.28 -55.57
C ILE A 29 -16.66 -5.89 -56.98
N CYS A 30 -16.33 -4.69 -57.45
CA CYS A 30 -16.26 -4.41 -58.88
C CYS A 30 -15.00 -5.09 -59.44
N SER A 31 -15.18 -6.19 -60.18
CA SER A 31 -14.15 -6.71 -61.08
C SER A 31 -14.52 -6.31 -62.52
N LEU A 32 -13.60 -5.63 -63.20
CA LEU A 32 -13.57 -5.50 -64.65
C LEU A 32 -12.18 -5.98 -65.10
N TYR A 33 -12.17 -7.19 -65.67
CA TYR A 33 -11.28 -7.76 -66.71
C TYR A 33 -9.75 -7.55 -66.57
N SER A 34 -8.88 -8.57 -66.70
CA SER A 34 -8.90 -9.65 -67.67
C SER A 34 -7.97 -10.83 -67.32
N GLU A 35 -8.47 -12.02 -67.66
CA GLU A 35 -7.76 -13.22 -68.14
C GLU A 35 -7.01 -14.18 -67.20
N LYS A 36 -7.61 -15.39 -67.16
CA LYS A 36 -7.04 -16.74 -67.01
C LYS A 36 -6.37 -17.09 -65.68
N TYR A 37 -7.13 -17.75 -64.80
CA TYR A 37 -6.94 -19.13 -64.31
C TYR A 37 -8.07 -19.46 -63.31
N SER A 38 -8.55 -20.71 -63.29
CA SER A 38 -9.77 -21.14 -62.59
C SER A 38 -9.68 -21.08 -61.06
N VAL A 39 -10.43 -20.19 -60.42
CA VAL A 39 -10.59 -20.09 -58.94
C VAL A 39 -11.97 -20.59 -58.53
N GLY A 40 -12.32 -21.81 -58.93
CA GLY A 40 -13.64 -22.42 -58.70
C GLY A 40 -13.73 -23.41 -57.53
N GLN A 41 -12.62 -23.72 -56.84
CA GLN A 41 -12.61 -24.80 -55.82
C GLN A 41 -11.96 -24.45 -54.47
N ILE A 42 -11.69 -23.17 -54.19
CA ILE A 42 -10.98 -22.77 -52.93
C ILE A 42 -11.81 -21.83 -52.03
N LEU A 43 -13.03 -21.44 -52.41
CA LEU A 43 -13.83 -20.45 -51.67
C LEU A 43 -14.82 -21.06 -50.66
N GLY A 44 -14.38 -22.06 -49.90
CA GLY A 44 -15.18 -22.67 -48.83
C GLY A 44 -14.79 -22.26 -47.39
N GLY A 45 -13.78 -21.41 -47.18
CA GLY A 45 -13.27 -21.22 -45.82
C GLY A 45 -12.31 -20.07 -45.57
N ILE A 46 -12.57 -18.86 -46.08
CA ILE A 46 -11.68 -17.71 -45.83
C ILE A 46 -12.51 -16.44 -45.53
N ASN A 47 -12.99 -16.31 -44.28
CA ASN A 47 -13.64 -15.07 -43.81
C ASN A 47 -12.77 -14.24 -42.84
N GLN A 48 -11.52 -14.61 -42.57
CA GLN A 48 -10.63 -13.84 -41.67
C GLN A 48 -9.15 -13.95 -42.06
N ALA A 49 -8.74 -13.26 -43.12
CA ALA A 49 -7.31 -13.09 -43.42
C ALA A 49 -6.99 -11.64 -43.73
N SER A 50 -6.17 -11.01 -42.88
CA SER A 50 -5.46 -9.78 -43.19
C SER A 50 -4.20 -10.14 -43.98
N SER A 51 -4.09 -9.69 -45.23
CA SER A 51 -2.93 -9.88 -46.09
C SER A 51 -1.91 -8.76 -45.90
N VAL A 52 -0.62 -9.12 -45.86
CA VAL A 52 0.49 -8.17 -45.88
C VAL A 52 1.26 -8.38 -47.18
N LEU A 53 1.45 -7.31 -47.95
CA LEU A 53 2.28 -7.29 -49.15
C LEU A 53 3.73 -7.02 -48.74
N GLU A 54 4.60 -8.01 -48.88
CA GLU A 54 6.05 -7.84 -48.79
C GLU A 54 6.67 -8.03 -50.18
N MET A 55 7.49 -7.06 -50.61
CA MET A 55 8.29 -7.19 -51.83
C MET A 55 9.63 -7.82 -51.49
N LYS A 56 9.86 -9.05 -51.96
CA LYS A 56 11.18 -9.68 -51.99
C LYS A 56 11.47 -10.09 -53.44
N ASN A 57 12.60 -9.61 -53.98
CA ASN A 57 13.08 -9.97 -55.33
C ASN A 57 12.09 -9.73 -56.49
N ARG A 58 11.39 -8.58 -56.50
CA ARG A 58 10.54 -8.12 -57.61
C ARG A 58 9.38 -9.04 -58.03
N GLU A 59 9.04 -10.05 -57.24
CA GLU A 59 7.80 -10.83 -57.39
C GLU A 59 6.87 -10.56 -56.19
N PRO A 60 5.59 -10.20 -56.42
CA PRO A 60 4.63 -10.05 -55.33
C PRO A 60 4.21 -11.43 -54.82
N THR A 61 4.64 -11.79 -53.61
CA THR A 61 4.16 -13.01 -52.94
C THR A 61 3.12 -12.64 -51.89
N ILE A 62 1.88 -13.12 -52.07
CA ILE A 62 0.80 -12.93 -51.10
C ILE A 62 0.91 -14.04 -50.05
N ARG A 63 1.29 -13.68 -48.81
CA ARG A 63 1.11 -14.58 -47.66
C ARG A 63 -0.26 -14.34 -47.04
N VAL A 64 -1.13 -15.34 -47.11
CA VAL A 64 -2.38 -15.39 -46.36
C VAL A 64 -2.05 -15.82 -44.93
N LEU A 65 -2.08 -14.88 -43.98
CA LEU A 65 -2.02 -15.19 -42.56
C LEU A 65 -3.43 -15.47 -42.07
N SER A 66 -3.85 -16.74 -42.07
CA SER A 66 -5.06 -17.14 -41.34
C SER A 66 -4.71 -17.27 -39.86
N SER A 67 -5.13 -16.31 -39.03
CA SER A 67 -5.17 -16.55 -37.59
C SER A 67 -6.36 -17.45 -37.29
N GLN A 68 -6.22 -18.76 -37.47
CA GLN A 68 -7.22 -19.69 -36.99
C GLN A 68 -7.33 -19.53 -35.46
N SER A 69 -8.56 -19.42 -34.96
CA SER A 69 -8.80 -19.36 -33.52
C SER A 69 -8.20 -20.59 -32.85
N THR A 70 -7.32 -20.40 -31.87
CA THR A 70 -6.75 -21.49 -31.06
C THR A 70 -7.72 -22.04 -30.02
N TRP A 71 -8.97 -21.57 -30.01
CA TRP A 71 -10.01 -22.00 -29.10
C TRP A 71 -10.58 -23.36 -29.53
N SER A 72 -10.70 -24.28 -28.58
CA SER A 72 -11.43 -25.53 -28.78
C SER A 72 -12.89 -25.25 -29.12
N GLN A 73 -13.45 -26.01 -30.06
CA GLN A 73 -14.88 -26.00 -30.36
C GLN A 73 -15.70 -26.88 -29.41
N SER A 74 -15.03 -27.63 -28.52
CA SER A 74 -15.66 -28.39 -27.43
C SER A 74 -15.48 -27.69 -26.09
N ALA A 75 -16.56 -27.60 -25.32
CA ALA A 75 -16.58 -27.08 -23.95
C ALA A 75 -16.69 -28.23 -22.95
N ILE A 76 -16.10 -28.02 -21.76
CA ILE A 76 -16.18 -28.95 -20.63
C ILE A 76 -16.86 -28.27 -19.44
N THR A 77 -17.70 -29.01 -18.71
CA THR A 77 -18.34 -28.51 -17.49
C THR A 77 -17.33 -28.56 -16.34
N LEU A 78 -17.03 -27.41 -15.76
CA LEU A 78 -16.07 -27.26 -14.65
C LEU A 78 -16.75 -27.15 -13.28
N ALA A 79 -18.01 -26.73 -13.23
CA ALA A 79 -18.80 -26.56 -12.01
C ALA A 79 -20.29 -26.79 -12.30
N GLY A 80 -21.00 -27.38 -11.35
CA GLY A 80 -22.39 -27.83 -11.54
C GLY A 80 -22.49 -29.24 -12.15
N ASN A 81 -23.72 -29.76 -12.23
CA ASN A 81 -23.98 -31.11 -12.71
C ASN A 81 -23.69 -31.21 -14.23
N SER A 82 -22.97 -32.25 -14.65
CA SER A 82 -22.69 -32.55 -16.06
C SER A 82 -23.95 -32.86 -16.89
N ALA A 83 -25.05 -33.24 -16.24
CA ALA A 83 -26.36 -33.44 -16.89
C ALA A 83 -27.11 -32.13 -17.20
N GLY A 84 -26.59 -30.96 -16.78
CA GLY A 84 -27.21 -29.65 -17.05
C GLY A 84 -28.49 -29.36 -16.27
N ILE A 85 -28.75 -30.10 -15.19
CA ILE A 85 -29.97 -29.95 -14.37
C ILE A 85 -29.74 -28.88 -13.30
N SER A 86 -30.66 -27.91 -13.20
CA SER A 86 -30.65 -26.90 -12.14
C SER A 86 -31.11 -27.48 -10.79
N GLY A 87 -30.53 -27.02 -9.68
CA GLY A 87 -30.95 -27.44 -8.35
C GLY A 87 -30.18 -26.77 -7.21
N SER A 88 -30.49 -27.17 -5.98
CA SER A 88 -29.93 -26.60 -4.74
C SER A 88 -28.91 -27.51 -4.03
N GLY A 89 -28.72 -28.75 -4.51
CA GLY A 89 -27.71 -29.68 -3.99
C GLY A 89 -26.29 -29.13 -4.13
N GLY A 90 -25.32 -29.67 -3.39
CA GLY A 90 -23.92 -29.20 -3.41
C GLY A 90 -23.23 -29.34 -4.76
N SER A 91 -23.72 -30.24 -5.62
CA SER A 91 -23.27 -30.44 -7.01
C SER A 91 -24.12 -29.70 -8.05
N HIS A 92 -25.17 -28.97 -7.63
CA HIS A 92 -26.11 -28.30 -8.52
C HIS A 92 -26.00 -26.77 -8.38
N LEU A 93 -26.26 -26.06 -9.47
CA LEU A 93 -26.31 -24.60 -9.54
C LEU A 93 -27.67 -24.18 -10.09
N TYR A 94 -28.14 -23.00 -9.71
CA TYR A 94 -29.35 -22.37 -10.21
C TYR A 94 -29.08 -20.88 -10.48
N ILE A 95 -29.05 -20.51 -11.77
CA ILE A 95 -28.70 -19.15 -12.23
C ILE A 95 -27.28 -18.74 -11.74
N PRO A 96 -26.21 -19.45 -12.16
CA PRO A 96 -24.85 -19.03 -11.85
C PRO A 96 -24.46 -17.79 -12.68
N ILE A 97 -24.23 -16.65 -12.03
CA ILE A 97 -23.92 -15.37 -12.72
C ILE A 97 -22.44 -15.01 -12.58
N PRO A 98 -21.96 -14.49 -11.43
CA PRO A 98 -20.54 -14.21 -11.31
C PRO A 98 -19.76 -15.51 -11.06
N PHE A 99 -18.58 -15.60 -11.67
CA PHE A 99 -17.58 -16.58 -11.26
C PHE A 99 -16.21 -15.92 -11.13
N TYR A 100 -15.36 -16.52 -10.31
CA TYR A 100 -13.97 -16.13 -10.12
C TYR A 100 -13.09 -17.37 -10.14
N TYR A 101 -12.04 -17.35 -10.95
CA TYR A 101 -11.06 -18.44 -11.02
C TYR A 101 -9.85 -18.12 -10.13
N ASP A 102 -9.67 -18.91 -9.07
CA ASP A 102 -8.52 -18.82 -8.16
C ASP A 102 -7.41 -19.77 -8.65
N GLN A 103 -6.61 -19.26 -9.58
CA GLN A 103 -5.54 -19.99 -10.27
C GLN A 103 -4.55 -20.70 -9.32
N PRO A 104 -4.04 -20.09 -8.22
CA PRO A 104 -3.13 -20.76 -7.29
C PRO A 104 -3.66 -22.04 -6.66
N ASN A 105 -4.96 -22.10 -6.35
CA ASN A 105 -5.57 -23.24 -5.66
C ASN A 105 -6.35 -24.17 -6.61
N ASN A 106 -6.34 -23.86 -7.90
CA ASN A 106 -7.15 -24.54 -8.91
C ASN A 106 -8.63 -24.65 -8.51
N LEU A 107 -9.18 -23.54 -8.00
CA LEU A 107 -10.54 -23.42 -7.50
C LEU A 107 -11.36 -22.51 -8.42
N ILE A 108 -12.63 -22.82 -8.60
CA ILE A 108 -13.60 -21.91 -9.19
C ILE A 108 -14.66 -21.54 -8.15
N ILE A 109 -14.88 -20.25 -7.97
CA ILE A 109 -15.88 -19.70 -7.05
C ILE A 109 -17.02 -19.17 -7.91
N VAL A 110 -18.25 -19.56 -7.58
CA VAL A 110 -19.45 -19.24 -8.36
C VAL A 110 -20.50 -18.63 -7.45
N GLY A 111 -21.08 -17.51 -7.88
CA GLY A 111 -22.28 -16.94 -7.29
C GLY A 111 -23.49 -17.67 -7.85
N ASP A 112 -24.09 -18.51 -7.02
CA ASP A 112 -25.28 -19.29 -7.30
C ASP A 112 -26.51 -18.46 -6.90
N ASN A 113 -26.89 -17.54 -7.79
CA ASN A 113 -27.78 -16.43 -7.48
C ASN A 113 -29.20 -16.93 -7.15
N GLY A 114 -29.70 -17.91 -7.89
CA GLY A 114 -31.00 -18.51 -7.64
C GLY A 114 -31.10 -19.25 -6.29
N ASN A 115 -29.97 -19.68 -5.73
CA ASN A 115 -29.88 -20.25 -4.38
C ASN A 115 -29.33 -19.24 -3.34
N SER A 116 -29.16 -17.97 -3.71
CA SER A 116 -28.66 -16.87 -2.86
C SER A 116 -27.38 -17.21 -2.09
N ARG A 117 -26.43 -17.90 -2.73
CA ARG A 117 -25.19 -18.39 -2.10
C ARG A 117 -23.97 -18.21 -3.01
N VAL A 118 -22.79 -18.24 -2.40
CA VAL A 118 -21.50 -18.33 -3.10
C VAL A 118 -20.87 -19.67 -2.74
N ILE A 119 -20.53 -20.45 -3.76
CA ILE A 119 -20.04 -21.82 -3.65
C ILE A 119 -18.72 -21.96 -4.40
N GLN A 120 -17.79 -22.78 -3.89
CA GLN A 120 -16.52 -23.06 -4.56
C GLN A 120 -16.38 -24.54 -4.92
N PHE A 121 -15.75 -24.82 -6.05
CA PHE A 121 -15.47 -26.16 -6.57
C PHE A 121 -13.96 -26.35 -6.82
N HIS A 122 -13.46 -27.54 -6.51
CA HIS A 122 -12.10 -27.96 -6.84
C HIS A 122 -12.04 -28.56 -8.24
N LEU A 123 -11.21 -27.97 -9.11
CA LEU A 123 -11.09 -28.42 -10.51
C LEU A 123 -10.34 -29.74 -10.65
N ASN A 124 -9.64 -30.19 -9.60
CA ASN A 124 -9.01 -31.52 -9.58
C ASN A 124 -10.05 -32.66 -9.50
N ASN A 125 -11.29 -32.36 -9.09
CA ASN A 125 -12.37 -33.34 -9.02
C ASN A 125 -13.70 -32.68 -9.43
N PRO A 126 -13.95 -32.47 -10.74
CA PRO A 126 -15.08 -31.69 -11.25
C PRO A 126 -16.46 -32.30 -10.93
N SER A 127 -16.52 -33.56 -10.49
CA SER A 127 -17.73 -34.25 -10.01
C SER A 127 -17.95 -34.16 -8.50
N SER A 128 -17.08 -33.44 -7.76
CA SER A 128 -17.19 -33.28 -6.31
C SER A 128 -18.24 -32.23 -5.92
N ASN A 129 -18.87 -32.43 -4.75
CA ASN A 129 -19.78 -31.45 -4.16
C ASN A 129 -19.03 -30.14 -3.87
N GLY A 130 -19.60 -29.01 -4.30
CA GLY A 130 -19.10 -27.70 -3.97
C GLY A 130 -19.29 -27.37 -2.49
N THR A 131 -18.46 -26.47 -1.99
CA THR A 131 -18.51 -26.00 -0.59
C THR A 131 -19.03 -24.57 -0.54
N VAL A 132 -20.06 -24.33 0.28
CA VAL A 132 -20.65 -22.98 0.43
C VAL A 132 -19.74 -22.12 1.30
N ILE A 133 -19.28 -21.01 0.75
CA ILE A 133 -18.32 -20.10 1.41
C ILE A 133 -18.98 -18.79 1.87
N ALA A 134 -20.14 -18.41 1.34
CA ALA A 134 -20.94 -17.30 1.84
C ALA A 134 -22.40 -17.45 1.43
N GLY A 135 -23.34 -16.89 2.21
CA GLY A 135 -24.77 -16.89 1.88
C GLY A 135 -25.47 -18.23 2.13
N GLY A 136 -26.62 -18.43 1.48
CA GLY A 136 -27.46 -19.63 1.63
C GLY A 136 -28.46 -19.60 2.78
N ASN A 137 -28.66 -18.44 3.43
CA ASN A 137 -29.58 -18.27 4.56
C ASN A 137 -30.86 -17.49 4.20
N GLY A 138 -31.25 -17.53 2.93
CA GLY A 138 -32.42 -16.82 2.41
C GLY A 138 -32.08 -15.62 1.53
N ASN A 139 -33.08 -15.23 0.74
CA ASN A 139 -33.01 -14.15 -0.24
C ASN A 139 -33.54 -12.85 0.38
N SER A 140 -32.72 -12.16 1.17
CA SER A 140 -33.12 -10.94 1.88
C SER A 140 -31.93 -10.03 2.16
N CYS A 141 -32.20 -8.74 2.44
CA CYS A 141 -31.17 -7.76 2.81
C CYS A 141 -31.04 -7.54 4.33
N THR A 142 -31.77 -8.30 5.15
CA THR A 142 -31.86 -8.06 6.61
C THR A 142 -30.61 -8.46 7.37
N SER A 143 -29.87 -9.45 6.87
CA SER A 143 -28.64 -9.94 7.49
C SER A 143 -27.44 -9.86 6.53
N LEU A 144 -26.23 -9.85 7.10
CA LEU A 144 -24.95 -9.80 6.37
C LEU A 144 -24.46 -11.20 5.92
N ASN A 145 -25.20 -12.26 6.22
CA ASN A 145 -24.98 -13.62 5.71
C ASN A 145 -26.08 -14.07 4.72
N GLN A 146 -26.84 -13.12 4.17
CA GLN A 146 -27.88 -13.31 3.16
C GLN A 146 -27.55 -12.47 1.94
N PHE A 147 -28.00 -12.90 0.76
CA PHE A 147 -27.80 -12.17 -0.48
C PHE A 147 -29.13 -12.04 -1.21
N TYR A 148 -29.36 -10.89 -1.86
CA TYR A 148 -30.53 -10.73 -2.70
C TYR A 148 -30.22 -10.95 -4.18
N ASN A 149 -29.12 -10.37 -4.67
CA ASN A 149 -28.71 -10.53 -6.06
C ASN A 149 -27.19 -10.35 -6.17
N THR A 150 -26.45 -11.45 -6.30
CA THR A 150 -24.98 -11.44 -6.42
C THR A 150 -24.56 -11.32 -7.88
N VAL A 151 -23.85 -10.23 -8.21
CA VAL A 151 -23.52 -9.89 -9.62
C VAL A 151 -22.01 -9.89 -9.88
N GLY A 152 -21.20 -9.76 -8.83
CA GLY A 152 -19.74 -9.71 -8.95
C GLY A 152 -19.07 -10.40 -7.76
N ILE A 153 -17.98 -11.11 -8.06
CA ILE A 153 -17.14 -11.80 -7.08
C ILE A 153 -15.67 -11.50 -7.37
N ALA A 154 -14.91 -11.16 -6.35
CA ALA A 154 -13.46 -10.98 -6.43
C ALA A 154 -12.77 -11.46 -5.15
N LEU A 155 -11.50 -11.87 -5.27
CA LEU A 155 -10.63 -12.17 -4.14
C LEU A 155 -9.52 -11.14 -4.02
N ASP A 156 -9.17 -10.73 -2.79
CA ASP A 156 -7.95 -9.94 -2.55
C ASP A 156 -6.70 -10.81 -2.41
N SER A 157 -5.52 -10.18 -2.32
CA SER A 157 -4.24 -10.90 -2.16
C SER A 157 -4.13 -11.69 -0.85
N SER A 158 -5.04 -11.47 0.10
CA SER A 158 -5.17 -12.20 1.37
C SER A 158 -6.31 -13.22 1.34
N ARG A 159 -6.93 -13.44 0.18
CA ARG A 159 -8.05 -14.36 -0.08
C ARG A 159 -9.33 -14.03 0.72
N HIS A 160 -9.56 -12.77 1.02
CA HIS A 160 -10.89 -12.33 1.43
C HIS A 160 -11.80 -12.27 0.20
N LEU A 161 -12.99 -12.83 0.34
CA LEU A 161 -14.03 -12.86 -0.69
C LEU A 161 -14.82 -11.56 -0.65
N TYR A 162 -14.84 -10.83 -1.76
CA TYR A 162 -15.69 -9.66 -1.95
C TYR A 162 -16.84 -10.05 -2.86
N VAL A 163 -18.05 -9.68 -2.46
CA VAL A 163 -19.28 -9.97 -3.20
C VAL A 163 -20.05 -8.67 -3.35
N SER A 164 -20.38 -8.30 -4.59
CA SER A 164 -21.36 -7.25 -4.85
C SER A 164 -22.76 -7.84 -4.80
N ASP A 165 -23.54 -7.36 -3.84
CA ASP A 165 -24.95 -7.69 -3.66
C ASP A 165 -25.77 -6.51 -4.21
N SER A 166 -26.00 -6.56 -5.52
CA SER A 166 -26.62 -5.49 -6.29
C SER A 166 -28.03 -5.17 -5.78
N GLY A 167 -28.78 -6.21 -5.41
CA GLY A 167 -30.14 -6.09 -4.90
C GLY A 167 -30.22 -5.33 -3.58
N CYS A 168 -29.22 -5.51 -2.73
CA CYS A 168 -29.11 -4.81 -1.46
C CYS A 168 -28.24 -3.55 -1.53
N SER A 169 -27.82 -3.11 -2.72
CA SER A 169 -26.99 -1.92 -2.93
C SER A 169 -25.74 -1.87 -2.04
N ARG A 170 -25.03 -3.00 -1.93
CA ARG A 170 -23.89 -3.15 -1.00
C ARG A 170 -22.80 -4.06 -1.53
N ILE A 171 -21.60 -3.90 -0.96
CA ILE A 171 -20.48 -4.83 -1.13
C ILE A 171 -20.10 -5.40 0.22
N LEU A 172 -20.05 -6.72 0.30
CA LEU A 172 -19.67 -7.46 1.50
C LEU A 172 -18.31 -8.12 1.31
N MET A 173 -17.52 -8.15 2.38
CA MET A 173 -16.27 -8.89 2.47
C MET A 173 -16.41 -10.05 3.46
N PHE A 174 -15.93 -11.23 3.07
CA PHE A 174 -15.87 -12.42 3.91
C PHE A 174 -14.41 -12.87 4.09
N PRO A 175 -14.01 -13.27 5.32
CA PRO A 175 -12.67 -13.76 5.59
C PRO A 175 -12.41 -15.12 4.93
N PRO A 176 -11.14 -15.49 4.70
CA PRO A 176 -10.80 -16.81 4.18
C PRO A 176 -11.32 -17.92 5.10
N ASN A 177 -11.77 -19.04 4.51
CA ASN A 177 -12.43 -20.17 5.18
C ASN A 177 -13.81 -19.83 5.80
N SER A 178 -14.49 -18.81 5.28
CA SER A 178 -15.89 -18.55 5.61
C SER A 178 -16.81 -19.68 5.13
N ASN A 179 -17.99 -19.78 5.76
CA ASN A 179 -19.05 -20.73 5.43
C ASN A 179 -20.42 -20.02 5.42
N SER A 180 -21.50 -20.77 5.22
CA SER A 180 -22.86 -20.21 5.21
C SER A 180 -23.22 -19.45 6.50
N SER A 181 -22.72 -19.85 7.66
CA SER A 181 -23.00 -19.18 8.94
C SER A 181 -22.21 -17.88 9.16
N THR A 182 -21.22 -17.58 8.31
CA THR A 182 -20.34 -16.43 8.48
C THR A 182 -21.05 -15.14 8.07
N PHE A 183 -21.11 -14.16 8.96
CA PHE A 183 -21.58 -12.81 8.65
C PHE A 183 -20.51 -12.04 7.87
N GLY A 184 -20.90 -11.45 6.74
CA GLY A 184 -20.04 -10.57 5.97
C GLY A 184 -19.78 -9.25 6.69
N VAL A 185 -18.71 -8.58 6.31
CA VAL A 185 -18.39 -7.22 6.75
C VAL A 185 -18.83 -6.26 5.65
N LEU A 186 -19.67 -5.28 6.00
CA LEU A 186 -20.07 -4.22 5.07
C LEU A 186 -18.86 -3.33 4.76
N ILE A 187 -18.43 -3.32 3.49
CA ILE A 187 -17.33 -2.46 3.04
C ILE A 187 -17.87 -1.08 2.67
N ILE A 188 -18.92 -1.05 1.87
CA ILE A 188 -19.54 0.19 1.37
C ILE A 188 -20.96 -0.09 0.86
N THR A 189 -21.81 0.92 0.91
CA THR A 189 -23.09 0.97 0.20
C THR A 189 -22.95 1.79 -1.08
N LEU A 190 -23.35 1.21 -2.20
CA LEU A 190 -23.31 1.82 -3.53
C LEU A 190 -24.64 1.52 -4.21
N SER A 191 -25.18 2.46 -4.99
CA SER A 191 -26.47 2.23 -5.65
C SER A 191 -26.27 1.32 -6.87
N ILE A 192 -26.71 0.05 -6.75
CA ILE A 192 -26.62 -0.98 -7.80
C ILE A 192 -25.16 -1.29 -8.23
N PRO A 193 -24.34 -1.90 -7.35
CA PRO A 193 -22.99 -2.37 -7.68
C PRO A 193 -23.04 -3.66 -8.50
N GLU A 194 -22.39 -3.68 -9.65
CA GLU A 194 -22.37 -4.85 -10.55
C GLU A 194 -20.99 -5.54 -10.52
N GLY A 195 -20.25 -5.46 -11.63
CA GLY A 195 -18.93 -6.06 -11.77
C GLY A 195 -17.94 -5.47 -10.78
N ILE A 196 -17.24 -6.35 -10.06
CA ILE A 196 -16.15 -5.97 -9.17
C ILE A 196 -14.84 -6.59 -9.64
N PHE A 197 -13.77 -5.85 -9.44
CA PHE A 197 -12.41 -6.28 -9.73
C PHE A 197 -11.50 -5.81 -8.62
N ILE A 198 -10.64 -6.67 -8.12
CA ILE A 198 -9.60 -6.28 -7.17
C ILE A 198 -8.27 -6.28 -7.89
N ASN A 199 -7.58 -5.14 -7.80
CA ASN A 199 -6.23 -5.06 -8.31
C ASN A 199 -5.30 -5.88 -7.41
N SER A 200 -4.79 -6.99 -7.95
CA SER A 200 -3.91 -7.93 -7.25
C SER A 200 -2.62 -7.31 -6.68
N LEU A 201 -2.28 -6.07 -7.08
CA LEU A 201 -1.06 -5.38 -6.67
C LEU A 201 -1.27 -4.44 -5.47
N THR A 202 -2.38 -3.70 -5.48
CA THR A 202 -2.70 -2.68 -4.47
C THR A 202 -3.78 -3.13 -3.49
N ASP A 203 -4.46 -4.23 -3.80
CA ASP A 203 -5.72 -4.67 -3.17
C ASP A 203 -6.81 -3.58 -3.20
N ASP A 204 -6.72 -2.62 -4.13
CA ASP A 204 -7.78 -1.65 -4.35
C ASP A 204 -8.95 -2.33 -5.07
N LEU A 205 -10.16 -2.05 -4.61
CA LEU A 205 -11.41 -2.61 -5.12
C LEU A 205 -12.01 -1.64 -6.14
N TYR A 206 -12.21 -2.11 -7.37
CA TYR A 206 -12.87 -1.39 -8.46
C TYR A 206 -14.28 -1.95 -8.63
N VAL A 207 -15.26 -1.07 -8.75
CA VAL A 207 -16.68 -1.43 -8.77
C VAL A 207 -17.35 -0.67 -9.91
N ALA A 208 -17.99 -1.39 -10.83
CA ALA A 208 -18.92 -0.81 -11.77
C ALA A 208 -20.25 -0.50 -11.06
N VAL A 209 -20.70 0.75 -11.12
CA VAL A 209 -21.93 1.23 -10.48
C VAL A 209 -22.91 1.62 -11.58
N TYR A 210 -24.00 0.86 -11.70
CA TYR A 210 -24.96 1.01 -12.78
C TYR A 210 -25.68 2.37 -12.73
N SER A 211 -26.21 2.73 -11.55
CA SER A 211 -27.01 3.93 -11.36
C SER A 211 -26.27 5.23 -11.69
N THR A 212 -24.97 5.28 -11.45
CA THR A 212 -24.12 6.45 -11.68
C THR A 212 -23.35 6.38 -12.99
N SER A 213 -23.54 5.32 -13.79
CA SER A 213 -22.83 5.09 -15.06
C SER A 213 -21.29 5.27 -14.93
N SER A 214 -20.73 4.76 -13.82
CA SER A 214 -19.33 5.03 -13.47
C SER A 214 -18.64 3.80 -12.87
N VAL A 215 -17.32 3.76 -12.98
CA VAL A 215 -16.48 2.81 -12.23
C VAL A 215 -15.81 3.54 -11.07
N VAL A 216 -16.01 3.06 -9.85
CA VAL A 216 -15.48 3.66 -8.62
C VAL A 216 -14.32 2.80 -8.10
N MET A 217 -13.24 3.44 -7.64
CA MET A 217 -12.13 2.79 -6.95
C MET A 217 -12.21 3.05 -5.44
N ILE A 218 -12.15 1.98 -4.67
CA ILE A 218 -12.07 1.98 -3.21
C ILE A 218 -10.66 1.55 -2.84
N ALA A 219 -9.85 2.52 -2.41
CA ALA A 219 -8.46 2.26 -2.08
C ALA A 219 -8.32 1.53 -0.73
N LYS A 220 -7.48 0.50 -0.68
CA LYS A 220 -7.10 -0.13 0.60
C LYS A 220 -6.06 0.77 1.25
N ASN A 221 -6.52 1.69 2.11
CA ASN A 221 -5.68 2.66 2.82
C ASN A 221 -4.48 1.98 3.48
N SER A 222 -3.31 2.06 2.85
CA SER A 222 -2.06 1.58 3.40
C SER A 222 -1.28 2.77 3.94
N THR A 223 -1.19 2.81 5.26
CA THR A 223 -0.19 3.58 6.00
C THR A 223 1.16 2.98 5.68
N VAL A 224 1.99 3.75 4.98
CA VAL A 224 3.22 3.23 4.39
C VAL A 224 4.31 3.24 5.45
N SER A 225 4.53 2.09 6.07
CA SER A 225 5.84 1.73 6.64
C SER A 225 6.89 1.66 5.52
N VAL A 226 8.16 1.92 5.81
CA VAL A 226 9.29 1.82 4.86
C VAL A 226 9.29 0.49 4.10
N VAL A 227 8.95 -0.60 4.80
CA VAL A 227 8.80 -1.94 4.21
C VAL A 227 7.72 -1.97 3.13
N VAL A 228 6.57 -1.33 3.40
CA VAL A 228 5.45 -1.24 2.46
C VAL A 228 5.83 -0.36 1.27
N ALA A 229 6.56 0.74 1.48
CA ALA A 229 7.02 1.62 0.40
C ALA A 229 7.96 0.88 -0.57
N ALA A 230 8.93 0.15 0.00
CA ALA A 230 9.85 -0.68 -0.74
C ALA A 230 9.13 -1.78 -1.52
N VAL A 231 8.18 -2.49 -0.87
CA VAL A 231 7.38 -3.55 -1.51
C VAL A 231 6.52 -3.00 -2.65
N LEU A 232 5.83 -1.87 -2.45
CA LEU A 232 4.99 -1.25 -3.48
C LEU A 232 5.83 -0.77 -4.67
N PHE A 233 6.98 -0.14 -4.41
CA PHE A 233 7.89 0.32 -5.46
C PHE A 233 8.46 -0.84 -6.28
N VAL A 234 8.93 -1.90 -5.61
CA VAL A 234 9.46 -3.11 -6.27
C VAL A 234 8.38 -3.77 -7.13
N ARG A 235 7.17 -3.94 -6.59
CA ARG A 235 6.04 -4.53 -7.32
C ARG A 235 5.61 -3.68 -8.52
N GLN A 236 5.63 -2.35 -8.38
CA GLN A 236 5.29 -1.44 -9.47
C GLN A 236 6.26 -1.59 -10.66
N ILE A 237 7.57 -1.69 -10.40
CA ILE A 237 8.55 -1.85 -11.49
C ILE A 237 8.51 -3.25 -12.08
N GLN A 238 8.29 -4.29 -11.26
CA GLN A 238 8.05 -5.65 -11.76
C GLN A 238 6.88 -5.70 -12.76
N LYS A 239 5.84 -4.89 -12.55
CA LYS A 239 4.70 -4.75 -13.47
C LYS A 239 5.08 -4.06 -14.78
N GLU A 240 5.79 -2.94 -14.71
CA GLU A 240 6.14 -2.14 -15.89
C GLU A 240 7.28 -2.75 -16.73
N LYS A 241 8.01 -3.74 -16.18
CA LYS A 241 9.17 -4.43 -16.81
C LYS A 241 10.29 -3.50 -17.31
N LYS A 242 10.20 -2.19 -17.04
CA LYS A 242 11.17 -1.15 -17.36
C LYS A 242 11.23 -0.14 -16.22
N LEU A 243 12.45 0.23 -15.85
CA LEU A 243 12.68 1.37 -14.98
C LEU A 243 12.54 2.65 -15.81
N SER A 244 11.44 3.38 -15.64
CA SER A 244 11.24 4.68 -16.28
C SER A 244 11.67 5.81 -15.35
N PHE A 245 12.36 6.82 -15.89
CA PHE A 245 12.69 8.06 -15.15
C PHE A 245 11.42 8.73 -14.59
N ARG A 246 10.32 8.67 -15.34
CA ARG A 246 9.00 9.15 -14.89
C ARG A 246 8.53 8.46 -13.61
N LEU A 247 8.77 7.15 -13.49
CA LEU A 247 8.35 6.39 -12.31
C LEU A 247 9.16 6.76 -11.07
N LEU A 248 10.46 7.05 -11.24
CA LEU A 248 11.31 7.53 -10.15
C LEU A 248 10.89 8.94 -9.69
N ILE A 249 10.53 9.83 -10.63
CA ILE A 249 9.97 11.13 -10.27
C ILE A 249 8.66 10.97 -9.49
N LEU A 250 7.74 10.13 -9.98
CA LEU A 250 6.47 9.88 -9.31
C LEU A 250 6.66 9.27 -7.92
N TYR A 251 7.64 8.40 -7.72
CA TYR A 251 7.99 7.84 -6.40
C TYR A 251 8.22 8.94 -5.35
N TYR A 252 8.97 9.99 -5.70
CA TYR A 252 9.22 11.11 -4.80
C TYR A 252 8.02 12.05 -4.65
N ILE A 253 7.36 12.39 -5.77
CA ILE A 253 6.24 13.33 -5.78
C ILE A 253 5.06 12.80 -4.95
N HIS A 254 4.71 11.51 -5.10
CA HIS A 254 3.60 10.91 -4.34
C HIS A 254 3.83 10.99 -2.83
N ARG A 255 5.06 10.70 -2.36
CA ARG A 255 5.35 10.79 -0.93
C ARG A 255 5.34 12.24 -0.44
N TYR A 256 5.87 13.17 -1.24
CA TYR A 256 5.89 14.58 -0.88
C TYR A 256 4.48 15.18 -0.76
N ILE A 257 3.61 14.95 -1.75
CA ILE A 257 2.23 15.46 -1.75
C ILE A 257 1.40 14.84 -0.64
N ARG A 258 1.68 13.60 -0.24
CA ARG A 258 0.99 12.94 0.86
C ARG A 258 1.31 13.53 2.23
N LEU A 259 2.58 13.81 2.53
CA LEU A 259 3.04 14.21 3.87
C LEU A 259 2.92 15.73 4.10
N THR A 260 3.33 16.52 3.10
CA THR A 260 3.51 17.97 3.26
C THR A 260 2.25 18.75 3.65
N PRO A 261 1.02 18.44 3.17
CA PRO A 261 -0.17 19.23 3.53
C PRO A 261 -0.49 19.25 5.02
N ALA A 262 -0.43 18.09 5.70
CA ALA A 262 -0.68 18.02 7.13
C ALA A 262 0.44 18.68 7.94
N LEU A 263 1.70 18.57 7.48
CA LEU A 263 2.82 19.28 8.08
C LEU A 263 2.64 20.80 7.97
N LEU A 264 2.24 21.30 6.79
CA LEU A 264 2.01 22.73 6.57
C LEU A 264 0.90 23.26 7.47
N LEU A 265 -0.18 22.50 7.65
CA LEU A 265 -1.21 22.84 8.63
C LEU A 265 -0.60 23.00 10.03
N MET A 266 0.20 22.05 10.48
CA MET A 266 0.79 22.12 11.83
C MET A 266 1.76 23.28 11.99
N ILE A 267 2.49 23.66 10.94
CA ILE A 267 3.31 24.88 10.94
C ILE A 267 2.41 26.11 11.10
N LEU A 268 1.30 26.20 10.38
CA LEU A 268 0.34 27.31 10.50
C LEU A 268 -0.32 27.37 11.88
N VAL A 269 -0.70 26.22 12.44
CA VAL A 269 -1.24 26.08 13.80
C VAL A 269 -0.19 26.54 14.82
N SER A 270 1.07 26.12 14.65
CA SER A 270 2.18 26.55 15.51
C SER A 270 2.33 28.06 15.54
N ILE A 271 2.42 28.67 14.37
CA ILE A 271 2.68 30.11 14.20
C ILE A 271 1.51 30.97 14.67
N ASN A 272 0.25 30.52 14.51
CA ASN A 272 -0.93 31.39 14.69
C ASN A 272 -1.85 31.00 15.84
N LEU A 273 -1.92 29.71 16.22
CA LEU A 273 -2.91 29.23 17.18
C LEU A 273 -2.31 28.84 18.52
N THR A 274 -1.06 28.37 18.55
CA THR A 274 -0.41 28.01 19.83
C THR A 274 -0.32 29.15 20.85
N PRO A 275 -0.29 30.45 20.52
CA PRO A 275 -0.37 31.47 21.56
C PRO A 275 -1.66 31.42 22.40
N TYR A 276 -2.73 30.81 21.87
CA TYR A 276 -4.07 30.80 22.48
C TYR A 276 -4.47 29.47 23.14
N PHE A 277 -3.65 28.41 23.03
CA PHE A 277 -4.03 27.07 23.48
C PHE A 277 -4.00 26.86 25.00
N GLY A 278 -3.30 27.70 25.74
CA GLY A 278 -3.11 27.50 27.16
C GLY A 278 -2.89 28.79 27.95
N GLN A 279 -2.98 28.65 29.26
CA GLN A 279 -2.71 29.70 30.23
C GLN A 279 -2.00 29.07 31.43
N GLY A 280 -0.82 29.58 31.77
CA GLY A 280 -0.03 29.07 32.88
C GLY A 280 1.17 29.95 33.17
N PRO A 281 1.77 29.83 34.37
CA PRO A 281 2.93 30.63 34.76
C PRO A 281 4.16 30.38 33.88
N VAL A 282 4.27 29.18 33.28
CA VAL A 282 5.37 28.81 32.36
C VAL A 282 4.92 28.95 30.89
N TYR A 283 3.64 29.26 30.64
CA TYR A 283 3.13 29.36 29.28
C TYR A 283 3.70 30.60 28.59
N PRO A 284 4.31 30.48 27.40
CA PRO A 284 4.82 31.63 26.65
C PRO A 284 3.67 32.42 26.02
N THR A 285 2.87 33.12 26.83
CA THR A 285 1.60 33.76 26.44
C THR A 285 1.69 34.75 25.29
N GLN A 286 2.84 35.42 25.10
CA GLN A 286 3.03 36.35 23.98
C GLN A 286 3.47 35.67 22.68
N LYS A 287 4.13 34.51 22.76
CA LYS A 287 4.83 33.90 21.63
C LYS A 287 4.19 32.59 21.18
N GLY A 288 3.51 31.87 22.07
CA GLY A 288 3.19 30.45 21.88
C GLY A 288 4.45 29.59 22.05
N PHE A 289 4.28 28.27 22.04
CA PHE A 289 5.40 27.33 22.08
C PHE A 289 5.81 26.96 20.64
N GLU A 290 7.12 26.93 20.34
CA GLU A 290 7.70 26.61 19.02
C GLU A 290 7.34 27.60 17.87
N SER A 291 6.62 28.68 18.15
CA SER A 291 6.11 29.65 17.17
C SER A 291 7.18 30.60 16.62
N ASP A 292 8.09 31.11 17.46
CA ASP A 292 9.15 32.03 17.02
C ASP A 292 10.15 31.35 16.08
N ASP A 293 10.57 30.12 16.41
CA ASP A 293 11.48 29.29 15.60
C ASP A 293 10.89 29.04 14.21
N CYS A 294 9.58 28.78 14.15
CA CYS A 294 8.84 28.62 12.91
C CYS A 294 8.65 29.93 12.12
N ARG A 295 8.20 31.00 12.79
CA ARG A 295 7.78 32.26 12.16
C ARG A 295 8.96 33.03 11.54
N TYR A 296 10.09 33.07 12.24
CA TYR A 296 11.19 33.97 11.86
C TYR A 296 12.36 33.26 11.18
N VAL A 297 12.56 31.97 11.44
CA VAL A 297 13.84 31.34 11.14
C VAL A 297 13.71 30.23 10.09
N HIS A 298 12.76 29.29 10.23
CA HIS A 298 12.91 27.99 9.57
C HIS A 298 11.65 27.26 9.01
N TRP A 299 10.47 27.89 8.89
CA TRP A 299 9.30 27.19 8.30
C TRP A 299 9.57 26.52 6.94
N TRP A 300 10.39 27.14 6.10
CA TRP A 300 10.75 26.64 4.77
C TRP A 300 11.69 25.43 4.83
N THR A 301 12.53 25.30 5.87
CA THR A 301 13.43 24.14 6.02
C THR A 301 12.63 22.88 6.35
N SER A 302 11.51 23.01 7.07
CA SER A 302 10.60 21.91 7.36
C SER A 302 9.85 21.43 6.12
N ILE A 303 9.49 22.34 5.21
CA ILE A 303 8.84 22.01 3.92
C ILE A 303 9.82 21.31 2.95
N LEU A 304 11.10 21.67 3.00
CA LEU A 304 12.16 21.02 2.24
C LEU A 304 12.71 19.77 2.93
N TYR A 305 12.24 19.47 4.14
CA TYR A 305 12.70 18.36 4.97
C TYR A 305 14.20 18.37 5.31
N ILE A 306 14.79 19.56 5.50
CA ILE A 306 16.22 19.78 5.78
C ILE A 306 16.48 20.51 7.11
N GLY A 307 15.45 20.68 7.95
CA GLY A 307 15.58 21.40 9.22
C GLY A 307 16.55 20.76 10.22
N ASN A 308 16.87 19.48 10.07
CA ASN A 308 17.89 18.80 10.87
C ASN A 308 19.34 19.13 10.46
N PHE A 309 19.57 19.68 9.25
CA PHE A 309 20.89 20.12 8.78
C PHE A 309 21.15 21.60 9.03
N ILE A 310 20.14 22.43 8.80
CA ILE A 310 20.24 23.88 8.90
C ILE A 310 19.73 24.30 10.27
N ASN A 311 20.63 24.84 11.11
CA ASN A 311 20.29 25.41 12.42
C ASN A 311 19.40 24.50 13.28
N SER A 312 19.87 23.27 13.50
CA SER A 312 19.17 22.23 14.25
C SER A 312 18.77 22.56 15.69
N HIS A 313 19.26 23.67 16.26
CA HIS A 313 18.85 24.14 17.58
C HIS A 313 17.51 24.89 17.57
N GLU A 314 17.11 25.44 16.42
CA GLU A 314 15.92 26.29 16.26
C GLU A 314 15.00 25.69 15.19
N MET A 315 14.79 24.37 15.24
CA MET A 315 13.96 23.68 14.26
C MET A 315 12.49 24.14 14.35
N CYS A 316 11.88 24.44 13.20
CA CYS A 316 10.44 24.66 13.16
C CYS A 316 9.71 23.34 13.43
N LEU A 317 9.03 23.27 14.58
CA LEU A 317 8.43 22.09 15.19
C LEU A 317 9.48 21.02 15.51
N GLY A 318 9.91 20.95 16.77
CA GLY A 318 11.00 20.06 17.18
C GLY A 318 10.75 18.61 16.78
N ILE A 319 9.50 18.14 16.92
CA ILE A 319 9.10 16.76 16.57
C ILE A 319 9.40 16.37 15.12
N THR A 320 9.47 17.31 14.19
CA THR A 320 9.66 17.04 12.74
C THR A 320 11.05 16.49 12.40
N TRP A 321 12.00 16.42 13.35
CA TRP A 321 13.31 15.80 13.16
C TRP A 321 13.24 14.39 12.55
N TYR A 322 12.26 13.59 12.96
CA TYR A 322 12.10 12.23 12.43
C TYR A 322 11.56 12.28 11.00
N LEU A 323 10.64 13.19 10.72
CA LEU A 323 10.06 13.38 9.40
C LEU A 323 11.13 13.85 8.39
N HIS A 324 12.04 14.73 8.80
CA HIS A 324 13.20 15.12 8.00
C HIS A 324 14.10 13.93 7.67
N ASN A 325 14.47 13.15 8.68
CA ASN A 325 15.28 11.94 8.50
C ASN A 325 14.60 10.94 7.57
N ASP A 326 13.31 10.68 7.76
CA ASP A 326 12.54 9.72 6.96
C ASP A 326 12.46 10.12 5.48
N MET A 327 12.25 11.41 5.18
CA MET A 327 12.28 11.91 3.80
C MET A 327 13.67 11.81 3.17
N GLN A 328 14.72 12.12 3.93
CA GLN A 328 16.10 11.99 3.44
C GLN A 328 16.47 10.54 3.17
N PHE A 329 16.05 9.61 4.01
CA PHE A 329 16.22 8.17 3.76
C PHE A 329 15.44 7.70 2.55
N HIS A 330 14.27 8.28 2.30
CA HIS A 330 13.50 8.03 1.08
C HIS A 330 14.24 8.49 -0.19
N TRP A 331 14.92 9.63 -0.15
CA TRP A 331 15.72 10.13 -1.28
C TRP A 331 16.81 9.16 -1.69
N ILE A 332 17.51 8.57 -0.73
CA ILE A 332 18.62 7.64 -0.99
C ILE A 332 18.17 6.17 -1.15
N ALA A 333 16.95 5.81 -0.75
CA ALA A 333 16.44 4.44 -0.82
C ALA A 333 16.54 3.79 -2.22
N PRO A 334 16.31 4.51 -3.34
CA PRO A 334 16.51 3.95 -4.67
C PRO A 334 17.91 3.39 -4.94
N LEU A 335 18.95 3.83 -4.24
CA LEU A 335 20.29 3.24 -4.35
C LEU A 335 20.29 1.75 -3.99
N ALA A 336 19.49 1.34 -3.01
CA ALA A 336 19.30 -0.06 -2.64
C ALA A 336 18.15 -0.73 -3.41
N LEU A 337 17.06 0.00 -3.70
CA LEU A 337 15.88 -0.56 -4.36
C LEU A 337 16.09 -0.85 -5.86
N ILE A 338 16.81 0.00 -6.60
CA ILE A 338 17.00 -0.15 -8.05
C ILE A 338 17.78 -1.43 -8.38
N PRO A 339 18.96 -1.71 -7.77
CA PRO A 339 19.67 -2.96 -8.02
C PRO A 339 18.82 -4.20 -7.71
N PHE A 340 17.91 -4.10 -6.72
CA PHE A 340 17.06 -5.21 -6.30
C PHE A 340 16.07 -5.59 -7.40
N VAL A 341 15.44 -4.56 -7.96
CA VAL A 341 14.47 -4.68 -9.04
C VAL A 341 15.13 -5.13 -10.35
N LEU A 342 16.36 -4.69 -10.62
CA LEU A 342 17.14 -5.11 -11.79
C LEU A 342 17.69 -6.55 -11.68
N GLY A 343 17.32 -7.29 -10.63
CA GLY A 343 17.75 -8.67 -10.41
C GLY A 343 19.13 -8.82 -9.75
N ARG A 344 19.84 -7.71 -9.47
CA ARG A 344 21.14 -7.68 -8.78
C ARG A 344 20.95 -7.64 -7.26
N LYS A 345 20.27 -8.66 -6.73
CA LYS A 345 19.86 -8.74 -5.32
C LYS A 345 21.04 -8.60 -4.34
N SER A 346 22.19 -9.24 -4.64
CA SER A 346 23.39 -9.17 -3.79
C SER A 346 23.88 -7.74 -3.59
N ILE A 347 23.90 -6.92 -4.64
CA ILE A 347 24.29 -5.51 -4.56
C ILE A 347 23.35 -4.73 -3.63
N SER A 348 22.06 -5.05 -3.67
CA SER A 348 21.04 -4.37 -2.84
C SER A 348 21.26 -4.66 -1.35
N PHE A 349 21.54 -5.92 -1.01
CA PHE A 349 21.87 -6.34 0.34
C PHE A 349 23.20 -5.72 0.81
N ILE A 350 24.21 -5.64 -0.06
CA ILE A 350 25.49 -4.98 0.25
C ILE A 350 25.26 -3.50 0.58
N ILE A 351 24.53 -2.76 -0.26
CA ILE A 351 24.24 -1.33 -0.03
C ILE A 351 23.45 -1.12 1.26
N ALA A 352 22.40 -1.91 1.49
CA ALA A 352 21.62 -1.81 2.71
C ALA A 352 22.44 -2.16 3.97
N THR A 353 23.35 -3.14 3.88
CA THR A 353 24.27 -3.49 4.97
C THR A 353 25.28 -2.37 5.22
N LEU A 354 25.79 -1.74 4.16
CA LEU A 354 26.66 -0.57 4.27
C LEU A 354 25.97 0.59 5.00
N PHE A 355 24.68 0.85 4.74
CA PHE A 355 23.90 1.82 5.50
C PHE A 355 23.79 1.46 6.98
N VAL A 356 23.62 0.18 7.33
CA VAL A 356 23.66 -0.25 8.75
C VAL A 356 25.02 0.06 9.38
N LEU A 357 26.12 -0.26 8.69
CA LEU A 357 27.48 -0.01 9.17
C LEU A 357 27.78 1.49 9.31
N ILE A 358 27.32 2.32 8.37
CA ILE A 358 27.41 3.79 8.47
C ILE A 358 26.67 4.28 9.71
N GLY A 359 25.48 3.76 9.97
CA GLY A 359 24.67 4.07 11.16
C GLY A 359 25.42 3.84 12.47
N ILE A 360 25.90 2.62 12.64
CA ILE A 360 26.62 2.19 13.84
C ILE A 360 27.97 2.91 13.95
N GLY A 361 28.73 2.94 12.86
CA GLY A 361 30.06 3.55 12.80
C GLY A 361 30.05 5.05 13.06
N SER A 362 29.01 5.77 12.63
CA SER A 362 28.91 7.21 12.90
C SER A 362 28.68 7.51 14.38
N ILE A 363 27.83 6.73 15.05
CA ILE A 363 27.62 6.89 16.50
C ILE A 363 28.91 6.58 17.26
N LEU A 364 29.57 5.46 16.91
CA LEU A 364 30.88 5.10 17.48
C LEU A 364 31.90 6.22 17.28
N GLY A 365 32.04 6.73 16.07
CA GLY A 365 32.97 7.81 15.73
C GLY A 365 32.71 9.09 16.54
N ILE A 366 31.45 9.51 16.66
CA ILE A 366 31.09 10.70 17.44
C ILE A 366 31.38 10.51 18.93
N LEU A 367 31.09 9.33 19.49
CA LEU A 367 31.33 9.05 20.91
C LEU A 367 32.82 8.89 21.25
N LEU A 368 33.64 8.48 20.28
CA LEU A 368 35.10 8.47 20.38
C LEU A 368 35.69 9.89 20.26
N TYR A 369 35.14 10.71 19.36
CA TYR A 369 35.58 12.09 19.17
C TYR A 369 35.21 13.00 20.37
N TYR A 370 34.04 12.78 20.98
CA TYR A 370 33.60 13.49 22.19
C TYR A 370 33.55 12.56 23.41
N PRO A 371 34.71 12.25 24.04
CA PRO A 371 34.79 11.30 25.15
C PRO A 371 34.01 11.75 26.39
N ASN A 372 33.86 13.07 26.58
CA ASN A 372 33.17 13.66 27.73
C ASN A 372 31.70 14.00 27.47
N MET A 373 31.14 13.59 26.31
CA MET A 373 29.72 13.83 26.02
C MET A 373 28.86 13.03 27.00
N SER A 374 27.99 13.72 27.75
CA SER A 374 26.93 13.06 28.51
C SER A 374 25.98 12.39 27.55
N VAL A 375 25.65 11.14 27.86
CA VAL A 375 24.85 10.26 27.00
C VAL A 375 23.48 9.98 27.64
N ASP A 376 23.24 10.58 28.80
CA ASP A 376 21.95 10.55 29.46
C ASP A 376 20.98 11.49 28.71
N VAL A 377 19.87 10.92 28.28
CA VAL A 377 18.79 11.64 27.61
C VAL A 377 18.15 12.65 28.56
N LEU A 378 18.12 12.38 29.87
CA LEU A 378 17.57 13.29 30.86
C LEU A 378 18.47 14.50 31.10
N GLU A 379 19.80 14.28 31.23
CA GLU A 379 20.78 15.39 31.25
C GLU A 379 20.78 16.18 29.93
N ALA A 380 20.47 15.54 28.80
CA ALA A 380 20.41 16.21 27.50
C ALA A 380 19.32 17.29 27.40
N PHE A 381 18.32 17.27 28.27
CA PHE A 381 17.26 18.28 28.35
C PHE A 381 17.41 19.26 29.52
N VAL A 382 18.33 19.02 30.46
CA VAL A 382 18.42 19.77 31.73
C VAL A 382 19.73 20.56 31.88
N ASP A 383 20.85 20.14 31.26
CA ASP A 383 22.14 20.83 31.48
C ASP A 383 23.01 21.03 30.23
N LYS A 384 24.01 21.92 30.35
CA LYS A 384 24.78 22.53 29.23
C LYS A 384 25.65 21.63 28.31
N PRO A 385 25.79 20.29 28.44
CA PRO A 385 26.26 19.45 27.32
C PRO A 385 25.11 18.93 26.42
N GLY A 386 23.85 19.08 26.82
CA GLY A 386 22.66 18.54 26.12
C GLY A 386 22.43 18.95 24.66
N PRO A 387 22.80 20.18 24.22
CA PRO A 387 22.68 20.57 22.81
C PRO A 387 23.55 19.71 21.89
N THR A 388 24.67 19.18 22.39
CA THR A 388 25.67 18.45 21.61
C THR A 388 25.20 17.03 21.28
N PHE A 389 24.64 16.31 22.26
CA PHE A 389 24.09 14.97 22.03
C PHE A 389 22.87 15.03 21.10
N TYR A 390 21.94 15.95 21.38
CA TYR A 390 20.74 16.12 20.58
C TYR A 390 21.08 16.40 19.11
N LYS A 391 21.97 17.38 18.87
CA LYS A 391 22.40 17.78 17.53
C LYS A 391 23.23 16.74 16.81
N ASN A 392 24.17 16.07 17.49
CA ASN A 392 25.14 15.22 16.81
C ASN A 392 24.72 13.75 16.71
N ILE A 393 23.88 13.24 17.62
CA ILE A 393 23.49 11.83 17.67
C ILE A 393 21.97 11.62 17.50
N TYR A 394 21.15 12.49 18.10
CA TYR A 394 19.72 12.23 18.20
C TYR A 394 18.97 12.54 16.90
N ILE A 395 19.09 13.76 16.37
CA ILE A 395 18.36 14.20 15.16
C ILE A 395 19.11 13.85 13.87
N THR A 396 20.38 13.52 13.96
CA THR A 396 21.27 13.38 12.82
C THR A 396 20.95 12.17 11.93
N PRO A 397 20.87 12.33 10.60
CA PRO A 397 20.45 11.26 9.69
C PRO A 397 21.37 10.05 9.69
N TRP A 398 22.68 10.28 9.61
CA TRP A 398 23.67 9.20 9.54
C TRP A 398 23.76 8.40 10.83
N CYS A 399 23.28 8.89 11.97
CA CYS A 399 23.15 8.12 13.23
C CYS A 399 21.81 7.38 13.36
N ARG A 400 20.90 7.53 12.39
CA ARG A 400 19.54 6.97 12.39
C ARG A 400 19.27 6.02 11.23
N ILE A 401 20.10 6.10 10.18
CA ILE A 401 19.96 5.31 8.95
C ILE A 401 20.01 3.79 9.18
N SER A 402 20.66 3.30 10.24
CA SER A 402 20.75 1.85 10.50
C SER A 402 19.38 1.19 10.70
N ALA A 403 18.48 1.83 11.46
CA ALA A 403 17.14 1.31 11.69
C ALA A 403 16.31 1.29 10.40
N TYR A 404 16.44 2.32 9.56
CA TYR A 404 15.80 2.37 8.24
C TYR A 404 16.32 1.26 7.31
N ALA A 405 17.62 1.06 7.28
CA ALA A 405 18.28 0.06 6.45
C ALA A 405 17.92 -1.38 6.86
N VAL A 406 17.79 -1.67 8.16
CA VAL A 406 17.25 -2.96 8.62
C VAL A 406 15.85 -3.19 8.06
N GLY A 407 14.99 -2.16 8.04
CA GLY A 407 13.68 -2.22 7.39
C GLY A 407 13.75 -2.57 5.90
N LEU A 408 14.69 -1.97 5.14
CA LEU A 408 14.92 -2.34 3.73
C LEU A 408 15.34 -3.81 3.60
N ILE A 409 16.28 -4.27 4.43
CA ILE A 409 16.75 -5.67 4.43
C ILE A 409 15.58 -6.62 4.72
N THR A 410 14.77 -6.33 5.75
CA THR A 410 13.56 -7.12 6.05
C THR A 410 12.61 -7.14 4.86
N GLY A 411 12.37 -6.00 4.21
CA GLY A 411 11.54 -5.92 3.01
C GLY A 411 12.08 -6.79 1.86
N PHE A 412 13.39 -6.73 1.59
CA PHE A 412 14.03 -7.56 0.57
C PHE A 412 13.91 -9.05 0.87
N ILE A 413 14.09 -9.45 2.13
CA ILE A 413 13.91 -10.85 2.57
C ILE A 413 12.48 -11.29 2.31
N VAL A 414 11.48 -10.53 2.80
CA VAL A 414 10.06 -10.86 2.65
C VAL A 414 9.65 -10.99 1.18
N ILE A 415 10.13 -10.10 0.31
CA ILE A 415 9.84 -10.15 -1.13
C ILE A 415 10.49 -11.37 -1.80
N ASN A 416 11.75 -11.69 -1.45
CA ASN A 416 12.47 -12.80 -2.05
C ASN A 416 11.93 -14.16 -1.65
N VAL A 417 11.57 -14.28 -0.38
CA VAL A 417 11.17 -15.53 0.25
C VAL A 417 9.70 -15.85 -0.05
N GLY A 418 8.84 -14.83 -0.15
CA GLY A 418 7.42 -14.98 -0.40
C GLY A 418 6.61 -15.31 0.86
N ARG A 419 5.29 -15.20 0.76
CA ARG A 419 4.36 -15.37 1.90
C ARG A 419 4.21 -16.83 2.37
N GLU A 420 4.43 -17.79 1.47
CA GLU A 420 4.21 -19.22 1.75
C GLU A 420 5.45 -19.94 2.31
N TYR A 421 6.56 -19.23 2.46
CA TYR A 421 7.78 -19.83 2.98
C TYR A 421 7.60 -20.34 4.41
N ARG A 422 8.14 -21.53 4.66
CA ARG A 422 8.12 -22.18 5.98
C ARG A 422 9.53 -22.21 6.57
N LEU A 423 9.69 -21.60 7.74
CA LEU A 423 10.97 -21.64 8.46
C LEU A 423 11.16 -23.00 9.12
N ASN A 424 12.43 -23.41 9.23
CA ASN A 424 12.78 -24.53 10.09
C ASN A 424 12.37 -24.21 11.55
N LYS A 425 11.79 -25.18 12.25
CA LYS A 425 11.32 -25.03 13.63
C LYS A 425 12.44 -24.57 14.56
N THR A 426 13.65 -25.11 14.40
CA THR A 426 14.82 -24.72 15.20
C THR A 426 15.23 -23.27 14.95
N ALA A 427 15.32 -22.85 13.68
CA ALA A 427 15.64 -21.47 13.31
C ALA A 427 14.58 -20.48 13.84
N LYS A 428 13.30 -20.86 13.81
CA LYS A 428 12.20 -20.08 14.37
C LYS A 428 12.35 -19.90 15.88
N ILE A 429 12.63 -20.98 16.61
CA ILE A 429 12.81 -20.94 18.07
C ILE A 429 14.02 -20.08 18.42
N PHE A 430 15.16 -20.33 17.80
CA PHE A 430 16.40 -19.59 18.05
C PHE A 430 16.23 -18.10 17.76
N GLY A 431 15.67 -17.74 16.60
CA GLY A 431 15.41 -16.34 16.26
C GLY A 431 14.42 -15.68 17.23
N THR A 432 13.41 -16.41 17.72
CA THR A 432 12.46 -15.89 18.71
C THR A 432 13.13 -15.66 20.07
N ILE A 433 13.96 -16.58 20.55
CA ILE A 433 14.74 -16.39 21.79
C ILE A 433 15.69 -15.20 21.65
N LEU A 434 16.36 -15.09 20.50
CA LEU A 434 17.27 -13.99 20.22
C LEU A 434 16.55 -12.63 20.31
N ILE A 435 15.38 -12.47 19.68
CA ILE A 435 14.67 -11.18 19.75
C ILE A 435 14.14 -10.86 21.15
N ILE A 436 13.79 -11.86 21.97
CA ILE A 436 13.39 -11.64 23.36
C ILE A 436 14.58 -11.10 24.16
N ILE A 437 15.77 -11.71 24.00
CA ILE A 437 17.00 -11.25 24.65
C ILE A 437 17.34 -9.82 24.20
N LEU A 438 17.30 -9.54 22.89
CA LEU A 438 17.57 -8.21 22.36
C LEU A 438 16.57 -7.16 22.89
N THR A 439 15.30 -7.54 23.05
CA THR A 439 14.26 -6.68 23.62
C THR A 439 14.57 -6.33 25.08
N ILE A 440 14.93 -7.34 25.89
CA ILE A 440 15.31 -7.14 27.30
C ILE A 440 16.52 -6.23 27.40
N ILE A 441 17.56 -6.44 26.57
CA ILE A 441 18.74 -5.58 26.54
C ILE A 441 18.36 -4.14 26.18
N CYS A 442 17.54 -3.94 25.14
CA CYS A 442 17.13 -2.60 24.72
C CYS A 442 16.36 -1.85 25.81
N LEU A 443 15.52 -2.54 26.59
CA LEU A 443 14.68 -1.92 27.62
C LEU A 443 15.39 -1.70 28.95
N PHE A 444 16.28 -2.61 29.36
CA PHE A 444 16.81 -2.63 30.73
C PHE A 444 18.31 -2.33 30.85
N ALA A 445 19.08 -2.25 29.75
CA ALA A 445 20.53 -2.06 29.85
C ALA A 445 20.95 -0.74 30.52
N THR A 446 20.13 0.32 30.44
CA THR A 446 20.38 1.62 31.08
C THR A 446 19.73 1.77 32.45
N TYR A 447 18.98 0.77 32.90
CA TYR A 447 18.25 0.82 34.18
C TYR A 447 19.16 0.98 35.41
N PRO A 448 20.34 0.33 35.51
CA PRO A 448 21.24 0.51 36.65
C PRO A 448 21.73 1.95 36.81
N ASP A 449 22.03 2.64 35.71
CA ASP A 449 22.47 4.05 35.74
C ASP A 449 21.39 4.95 36.33
N TYR A 450 20.15 4.73 35.90
CA TYR A 450 19.01 5.58 36.26
C TYR A 450 18.65 5.49 37.75
N ILE A 451 18.78 4.31 38.37
CA ILE A 451 18.35 4.10 39.76
C ILE A 451 19.51 4.17 40.75
N LEU A 452 20.65 3.57 40.40
CA LEU A 452 21.74 3.41 41.35
C LEU A 452 22.72 4.59 41.29
N ALA A 453 22.57 5.49 40.31
CA ALA A 453 23.53 6.56 39.98
C ALA A 453 24.98 6.02 39.92
N SER A 454 25.12 4.72 39.61
CA SER A 454 26.37 3.98 39.82
C SER A 454 27.39 4.24 38.71
N GLY A 455 27.00 4.96 37.65
CA GLY A 455 27.81 5.21 36.47
C GLY A 455 28.05 3.93 35.69
N LEU A 456 27.31 3.70 34.60
CA LEU A 456 27.62 2.62 33.68
C LEU A 456 29.01 2.82 33.06
N ASN A 457 29.76 1.72 32.90
CA ASN A 457 31.03 1.75 32.16
C ASN A 457 30.82 2.37 30.78
N ARG A 458 31.68 3.33 30.41
CA ARG A 458 31.63 4.06 29.14
C ARG A 458 31.52 3.11 27.93
N SER A 459 32.20 1.97 27.96
CA SER A 459 32.13 0.94 26.90
C SER A 459 30.72 0.37 26.72
N ILE A 460 29.99 0.14 27.81
CA ILE A 460 28.61 -0.35 27.79
C ILE A 460 27.68 0.73 27.23
N VAL A 461 27.85 1.99 27.67
CA VAL A 461 27.08 3.13 27.15
C VAL A 461 27.30 3.30 25.65
N VAL A 462 28.55 3.26 25.19
CA VAL A 462 28.91 3.38 23.77
C VAL A 462 28.32 2.22 22.96
N ALA A 463 28.42 0.99 23.45
CA ALA A 463 27.83 -0.18 22.81
C ALA A 463 26.31 -0.06 22.72
N TYR A 464 25.66 0.33 23.81
CA TYR A 464 24.21 0.51 23.87
C TYR A 464 23.73 1.58 22.89
N GLN A 465 24.34 2.77 22.88
CA GLN A 465 23.92 3.84 21.97
C GLN A 465 24.12 3.48 20.50
N SER A 466 25.19 2.75 20.19
CA SER A 466 25.52 2.39 18.80
C SER A 466 24.63 1.25 18.27
N LEU A 467 24.19 0.33 19.13
CA LEU A 467 23.52 -0.91 18.71
C LEU A 467 22.01 -0.93 18.99
N SER A 468 21.54 -0.28 20.05
CA SER A 468 20.13 -0.39 20.53
C SER A 468 19.10 -0.09 19.43
N ARG A 469 19.30 0.98 18.64
CA ARG A 469 18.40 1.36 17.54
C ARG A 469 18.33 0.28 16.46
N THR A 470 19.47 -0.31 16.12
CA THR A 470 19.58 -1.38 15.12
C THR A 470 18.97 -2.68 15.65
N PHE A 471 19.23 -3.03 16.91
CA PHE A 471 18.64 -4.20 17.58
C PHE A 471 17.13 -4.09 17.66
N TRP A 472 16.60 -2.93 18.05
CA TRP A 472 15.16 -2.68 18.06
C TRP A 472 14.54 -2.85 16.67
N ALA A 473 15.19 -2.32 15.63
CA ALA A 473 14.74 -2.51 14.26
C ALA A 473 14.77 -3.99 13.82
N ILE A 474 15.77 -4.77 14.25
CA ILE A 474 15.86 -6.22 13.97
C ILE A 474 14.72 -6.97 14.68
N VAL A 475 14.42 -6.62 15.94
CA VAL A 475 13.28 -7.20 16.68
C VAL A 475 11.98 -6.99 15.92
N ILE A 476 11.69 -5.75 15.52
CA ILE A 476 10.49 -5.43 14.73
C ILE A 476 10.53 -6.12 13.37
N GLY A 477 11.69 -6.16 12.70
CA GLY A 477 11.87 -6.84 11.42
C GLY A 477 11.57 -8.33 11.47
N TRP A 478 12.00 -9.01 12.54
CA TRP A 478 11.71 -10.43 12.77
C TRP A 478 10.22 -10.69 13.01
N ILE A 479 9.57 -9.86 13.84
CA ILE A 479 8.12 -9.93 14.07
C ILE A 479 7.36 -9.74 12.75
N LEU A 480 7.73 -8.73 11.97
CA LEU A 480 7.15 -8.47 10.65
C LEU A 480 7.34 -9.65 9.70
N PHE A 481 8.54 -10.22 9.66
CA PHE A 481 8.84 -11.39 8.84
C PHE A 481 7.96 -12.60 9.21
N LEU A 482 7.85 -12.92 10.50
CA LEU A 482 6.97 -13.99 10.97
C LEU A 482 5.48 -13.73 10.68
N CYS A 483 5.02 -12.49 10.82
CA CYS A 483 3.63 -12.13 10.51
C CYS A 483 3.37 -12.22 9.00
N SER A 484 4.30 -11.76 8.17
CA SER A 484 4.18 -11.77 6.70
C SER A 484 4.19 -13.18 6.08
N THR A 485 4.81 -14.15 6.78
CA THR A 485 4.88 -15.56 6.38
C THR A 485 3.81 -16.43 7.06
N HIS A 486 2.82 -15.82 7.72
CA HIS A 486 1.76 -16.49 8.48
C HIS A 486 2.25 -17.40 9.63
N GLN A 487 3.46 -17.17 10.13
CA GLN A 487 4.09 -17.96 11.20
C GLN A 487 4.10 -17.26 12.57
N GLY A 488 3.58 -16.03 12.66
CA GLY A 488 3.55 -15.22 13.89
C GLY A 488 2.54 -15.67 14.96
N GLY A 489 1.65 -16.62 14.68
CA GLY A 489 0.71 -17.18 15.67
C GLY A 489 -0.16 -16.11 16.35
N ILE A 490 -0.13 -16.07 17.68
CA ILE A 490 -0.89 -15.12 18.51
C ILE A 490 -0.52 -13.67 18.17
N VAL A 491 0.76 -13.39 17.96
CA VAL A 491 1.25 -12.04 17.64
C VAL A 491 0.65 -11.57 16.32
N ASN A 492 0.61 -12.44 15.30
CA ASN A 492 -0.02 -12.11 14.03
C ASN A 492 -1.52 -11.85 14.20
N LYS A 493 -2.23 -12.66 15.00
CA LYS A 493 -3.66 -12.48 15.27
C LYS A 493 -3.96 -11.15 15.99
N PHE A 494 -3.11 -10.75 16.93
CA PHE A 494 -3.25 -9.49 17.66
C PHE A 494 -2.94 -8.29 16.77
N LEU A 495 -1.83 -8.31 16.02
CA LEU A 495 -1.41 -7.20 15.17
C LEU A 495 -2.28 -7.03 13.92
N SER A 496 -2.94 -8.10 13.44
CA SER A 496 -3.87 -8.03 12.31
C SER A 496 -5.32 -7.70 12.73
N TRP A 497 -5.56 -7.43 14.01
CA TRP A 497 -6.90 -7.20 14.53
C TRP A 497 -7.52 -5.92 13.92
N PRO A 498 -8.76 -5.96 13.38
CA PRO A 498 -9.33 -4.81 12.66
C PRO A 498 -9.49 -3.54 13.48
N ILE A 499 -9.50 -3.63 14.81
CA ILE A 499 -9.54 -2.46 15.70
C ILE A 499 -8.34 -1.52 15.50
N TRP A 500 -7.20 -2.05 15.03
CA TRP A 500 -6.01 -1.26 14.72
C TRP A 500 -6.14 -0.47 13.42
N ALA A 501 -7.03 -0.85 12.50
CA ALA A 501 -7.15 -0.23 11.19
C ALA A 501 -7.47 1.29 11.25
N PRO A 502 -8.47 1.77 12.02
CA PRO A 502 -8.71 3.20 12.15
C PRO A 502 -7.54 3.94 12.81
N LEU A 503 -6.93 3.38 13.86
CA LEU A 503 -5.81 3.99 14.56
C LEU A 503 -4.56 4.09 13.67
N ALA A 504 -4.27 3.04 12.90
CA ALA A 504 -3.18 3.03 11.94
C ALA A 504 -3.35 4.14 10.90
N ARG A 505 -4.57 4.32 10.37
CA ARG A 505 -4.89 5.37 9.39
C ARG A 505 -4.67 6.79 9.93
N LEU A 506 -4.92 7.02 11.21
CA LEU A 506 -4.72 8.32 11.88
C LEU A 506 -3.29 8.54 12.36
N ASN A 507 -2.42 7.51 12.31
CA ASN A 507 -1.13 7.53 12.99
C ASN A 507 -0.22 8.69 12.56
N TYR A 508 -0.23 9.07 11.27
CA TYR A 508 0.59 10.20 10.80
C TYR A 508 0.10 11.53 11.38
N SER A 509 -1.20 11.80 11.29
CA SER A 509 -1.81 13.01 11.88
C SER A 509 -1.67 13.03 13.40
N CYS A 510 -1.82 11.89 14.08
CA CYS A 510 -1.57 11.77 15.52
C CYS A 510 -0.10 12.08 15.86
N TYR A 511 0.84 11.56 15.07
CA TYR A 511 2.26 11.85 15.22
C TYR A 511 2.59 13.34 15.02
N LEU A 512 1.89 14.07 14.15
CA LEU A 512 2.13 15.50 14.02
C LEU A 512 1.53 16.31 15.18
N VAL A 513 0.35 15.91 15.67
CA VAL A 513 -0.42 16.70 16.65
C VAL A 513 -0.01 16.44 18.10
N HIS A 514 0.48 15.24 18.43
CA HIS A 514 0.73 14.87 19.83
C HIS A 514 1.70 15.80 20.56
N SER A 515 2.72 16.32 19.87
CA SER A 515 3.68 17.27 20.48
C SER A 515 2.98 18.56 20.92
N THR A 516 2.05 19.07 20.10
CA THR A 516 1.25 20.26 20.43
C THR A 516 0.33 20.02 21.61
N VAL A 517 -0.32 18.85 21.69
CA VAL A 517 -1.16 18.46 22.83
C VAL A 517 -0.32 18.35 24.10
N LEU A 518 0.85 17.73 24.00
CA LEU A 518 1.80 17.55 25.10
C LEU A 518 2.26 18.90 25.66
N HIS A 519 2.77 19.78 24.80
CA HIS A 519 3.20 21.13 25.20
C HIS A 519 2.07 21.95 25.81
N THR A 520 0.87 21.90 25.21
CA THR A 520 -0.30 22.63 25.75
C THR A 520 -0.60 22.19 27.18
N MET A 521 -0.60 20.87 27.45
CA MET A 521 -0.86 20.35 28.78
C MET A 521 0.24 20.70 29.77
N ILE A 522 1.52 20.55 29.39
CA ILE A 522 2.66 20.82 30.27
C ILE A 522 2.75 22.31 30.61
N TYR A 523 2.70 23.20 29.61
CA TYR A 523 2.84 24.64 29.84
C TYR A 523 1.64 25.26 30.55
N SER A 524 0.46 24.63 30.49
CA SER A 524 -0.73 25.07 31.23
C SER A 524 -0.72 24.63 32.70
N GLN A 525 0.25 23.83 33.15
CA GLN A 525 0.36 23.45 34.55
C GLN A 525 0.66 24.67 35.42
N ARG A 526 -0.10 24.82 36.51
CA ARG A 526 0.05 25.90 37.49
C ARG A 526 0.78 25.46 38.77
N MET A 527 0.99 24.15 38.93
CA MET A 527 1.64 23.56 40.09
C MET A 527 2.75 22.60 39.64
N PRO A 528 3.80 22.39 40.46
CA PRO A 528 4.85 21.43 40.16
C PRO A 528 4.30 20.01 39.96
N PHE A 529 4.87 19.29 38.99
CA PHE A 529 4.51 17.91 38.72
C PHE A 529 5.25 16.96 39.67
N PHE A 530 4.51 16.24 40.50
CA PHE A 530 5.07 15.18 41.34
C PHE A 530 5.22 13.90 40.52
N TYR A 531 6.46 13.43 40.36
CA TYR A 531 6.75 12.23 39.59
C TYR A 531 6.30 10.97 40.34
N GLN A 532 5.10 10.47 40.01
CA GLN A 532 4.55 9.23 40.54
C GLN A 532 4.03 8.36 39.39
N ALA A 533 4.26 7.05 39.46
CA ALA A 533 3.94 6.13 38.36
C ALA A 533 2.48 6.23 37.88
N HIS A 534 1.52 6.31 38.80
CA HIS A 534 0.10 6.41 38.44
C HIS A 534 -0.25 7.75 37.76
N LEU A 535 0.37 8.86 38.17
CA LEU A 535 0.17 10.17 37.53
C LEU A 535 0.74 10.19 36.12
N VAL A 536 1.91 9.56 35.92
CA VAL A 536 2.52 9.40 34.59
C VAL A 536 1.62 8.57 33.68
N VAL A 537 1.06 7.46 34.18
CA VAL A 537 0.11 6.62 33.42
C VAL A 537 -1.17 7.39 33.06
N ASN A 538 -1.75 8.12 34.01
CA ASN A 538 -2.95 8.93 33.77
C ASN A 538 -2.71 10.02 32.72
N ASN A 539 -1.56 10.69 32.80
CA ASN A 539 -1.16 11.68 31.81
C ASN A 539 -0.95 11.02 30.43
N PHE A 540 -0.28 9.87 30.37
CA PHE A 540 -0.06 9.14 29.12
C PHE A 540 -1.37 8.75 28.43
N ILE A 541 -2.34 8.19 29.17
CA ILE A 541 -3.65 7.82 28.63
C ILE A 541 -4.38 9.06 28.09
N SER A 542 -4.35 10.15 28.85
CA SER A 542 -4.97 11.42 28.46
C SER A 542 -4.34 11.97 27.17
N GLN A 543 -3.00 11.98 27.09
CA GLN A 543 -2.26 12.45 25.92
C GLN A 543 -2.60 11.65 24.67
N ILE A 544 -2.65 10.32 24.77
CA ILE A 544 -3.05 9.45 23.65
C ILE A 544 -4.46 9.81 23.21
N PHE A 545 -5.41 9.87 24.15
CA PHE A 545 -6.80 10.13 23.84
C PHE A 545 -6.97 11.47 23.09
N PHE A 546 -6.45 12.56 23.65
CA PHE A 546 -6.59 13.88 23.03
C PHE A 546 -5.81 14.00 21.70
N SER A 547 -4.67 13.33 21.57
CA SER A 547 -3.91 13.31 20.31
C SER A 547 -4.67 12.62 19.19
N TYR A 548 -5.33 11.48 19.47
CA TYR A 548 -6.15 10.80 18.46
C TYR A 548 -7.43 11.58 18.13
N VAL A 549 -8.07 12.20 19.12
CA VAL A 549 -9.22 13.09 18.87
C VAL A 549 -8.82 14.23 17.93
N ALA A 550 -7.71 14.92 18.21
CA ALA A 550 -7.22 16.00 17.36
C ALA A 550 -6.75 15.50 15.98
N ALA A 551 -6.15 14.31 15.91
CA ALA A 551 -5.75 13.68 14.64
C ALA A 551 -6.92 13.44 13.70
N ILE A 552 -8.11 13.10 14.21
CA ILE A 552 -9.32 12.91 13.39
C ILE A 552 -9.64 14.20 12.61
N PHE A 553 -9.55 15.37 13.26
CA PHE A 553 -9.79 16.65 12.59
C PHE A 553 -8.75 16.91 11.50
N VAL A 554 -7.46 16.73 11.80
CA VAL A 554 -6.40 16.92 10.80
C VAL A 554 -6.57 15.97 9.61
N THR A 555 -6.89 14.70 9.86
CA THR A 555 -7.07 13.72 8.78
C THR A 555 -8.31 14.00 7.92
N ILE A 556 -9.43 14.38 8.52
CA ILE A 556 -10.68 14.63 7.77
C ILE A 556 -10.60 15.93 6.97
N PHE A 557 -10.09 17.01 7.56
CA PHE A 557 -10.12 18.33 6.92
C PHE A 557 -8.94 18.59 5.99
N PHE A 558 -7.80 17.91 6.18
CA PHE A 558 -6.59 18.16 5.38
C PHE A 558 -6.06 16.90 4.71
N GLU A 559 -5.72 15.85 5.45
CA GLU A 559 -5.07 14.67 4.85
C GLU A 559 -5.94 14.01 3.75
N THR A 560 -7.23 13.79 4.03
CA THR A 560 -8.15 13.09 3.11
C THR A 560 -8.45 13.91 1.84
N PRO A 561 -8.79 15.21 1.91
CA PRO A 561 -9.03 16.01 0.71
C PRO A 561 -7.80 16.11 -0.21
N PHE A 562 -6.61 16.34 0.37
CA PHE A 562 -5.38 16.42 -0.43
C PHE A 562 -5.01 15.07 -1.05
N PHE A 563 -5.26 13.97 -0.36
CA PHE A 563 -5.09 12.63 -0.94
C PHE A 563 -6.06 12.37 -2.11
N GLN A 564 -7.31 12.81 -2.01
CA GLN A 564 -8.26 12.69 -3.12
C GLN A 564 -7.88 13.60 -4.29
N LEU A 565 -7.32 14.78 -4.02
CA LEU A 565 -6.79 15.67 -5.04
C LEU A 565 -5.61 15.04 -5.77
N GLU A 566 -4.67 14.44 -5.04
CA GLU A 566 -3.53 13.69 -5.61
C GLU A 566 -4.02 12.61 -6.58
N LYS A 567 -4.99 11.78 -6.17
CA LYS A 567 -5.57 10.74 -7.03
C LYS A 567 -6.14 11.31 -8.34
N LYS A 568 -6.86 12.43 -8.26
CA LYS A 568 -7.42 13.09 -9.44
C LYS A 568 -6.34 13.68 -10.34
N LEU A 569 -5.30 14.30 -9.77
CA LEU A 569 -4.19 14.91 -10.51
C LEU A 569 -3.35 13.86 -11.25
N PHE A 570 -3.05 12.74 -10.61
CA PHE A 570 -2.19 11.70 -11.17
C PHE A 570 -2.94 10.58 -11.90
N LYS A 571 -4.25 10.75 -12.16
CA LYS A 571 -5.15 9.82 -12.88
C LYS A 571 -4.65 8.38 -12.85
N ARG A 572 -4.83 7.73 -11.71
CA ARG A 572 -4.87 6.27 -11.61
C ARG A 572 -6.31 5.85 -11.41
#